data_AF-Q16SP4-F1
#
_entry.id   AF-Q16SP4-F1
#
_cell.length_a   1.000
_cell.length_b   1.000
_cell.length_c   1.000
_cell.angle_alpha   90.00
_cell.angle_beta   90.00
_cell.angle_gamma   90.00
#
_symmetry.space_group_name_H-M   'P 1'
#
loop_
_entity.id
_entity.type
_entity.pdbx_description
1 polymer ?
#
loop_
_entity_poly.entity_id
_entity_poly.type
_entity_poly.pdbx_seq_one_letter_code
_entity_poly.pdbx_strand_id
1 'polypeptide(L)'
;MPPKKAPAGGASKKAETKKKEKIIEDKTFGLKNKKGAKQQKFITQVEKQVKSGGQHNLLNNPNAKKEEKEKKLKEQKELAQLFKPVPTQKIEKGADPKSILCAFFKQGTCTKGDKCKFSHDLAIERKAEKRSIHVDMRDAENDTIENWTEEKLAEVVAKKHGKEKTMPTTTIICKYFLDAVEKSLYGWFWECPNGEKCIYRHALPPGYVLKKDKKKMEAQKEEISLVDLIERERSR
;
A
#
# COMPACT_ATOMS: atom_id res chain seq x y z
N MET A 1 -11.46 -9.61 44.81
CA MET A 1 -12.14 -10.85 44.37
C MET A 1 -11.27 -11.55 43.34
N PRO A 2 -10.86 -12.82 43.55
CA PRO A 2 -9.99 -13.56 42.62
C PRO A 2 -10.76 -13.95 41.34
N PRO A 3 -10.11 -13.98 40.17
CA PRO A 3 -10.78 -14.26 38.92
C PRO A 3 -11.13 -15.74 38.76
N LYS A 4 -12.34 -15.96 38.23
CA LYS A 4 -13.00 -17.23 37.90
C LYS A 4 -12.11 -18.19 37.08
N LYS A 5 -12.21 -19.48 37.41
CA LYS A 5 -11.77 -20.63 36.62
C LYS A 5 -12.48 -20.71 35.26
N ALA A 6 -11.76 -21.09 34.21
CA ALA A 6 -12.29 -21.71 33.00
C ALA A 6 -12.24 -23.26 33.11
N PRO A 7 -13.14 -24.01 32.46
CA PRO A 7 -13.30 -25.46 32.62
C PRO A 7 -12.35 -26.29 31.72
N ALA A 8 -12.26 -27.56 32.11
CA ALA A 8 -11.33 -28.59 31.65
C ALA A 8 -11.53 -29.04 30.18
N GLY A 9 -10.41 -29.35 29.52
CA GLY A 9 -10.40 -29.94 28.17
C GLY A 9 -8.99 -30.25 27.68
N GLY A 10 -8.19 -30.96 28.48
CA GLY A 10 -6.87 -31.42 28.08
C GLY A 10 -6.21 -32.18 29.21
N ALA A 11 -6.08 -33.49 29.07
CA ALA A 11 -5.24 -34.27 29.97
C ALA A 11 -3.85 -33.63 29.94
N SER A 12 -3.45 -33.03 31.05
CA SER A 12 -2.18 -32.32 31.17
C SER A 12 -1.04 -33.27 30.79
N LYS A 13 -0.02 -32.80 30.07
CA LYS A 13 1.17 -33.59 29.69
C LYS A 13 1.74 -34.43 30.85
N LYS A 14 1.58 -33.94 32.07
CA LYS A 14 1.95 -34.59 33.34
C LYS A 14 1.14 -35.86 33.67
N ALA A 15 -0.11 -35.94 33.24
CA ALA A 15 -0.96 -37.12 33.37
C ALA A 15 -0.57 -38.21 32.35
N GLU A 16 -0.20 -37.82 31.14
CA GLU A 16 0.25 -38.77 30.09
C GLU A 16 1.64 -39.35 30.39
N THR A 17 2.58 -38.56 30.91
CA THR A 17 3.89 -39.06 31.34
C THR A 17 3.76 -40.07 32.47
N LYS A 18 2.92 -39.79 33.48
CA LYS A 18 2.64 -40.71 34.59
C LYS A 18 2.00 -42.02 34.12
N LYS A 19 1.13 -41.98 33.11
CA LYS A 19 0.55 -43.20 32.50
C LYS A 19 1.62 -44.03 31.80
N LYS A 20 2.52 -43.39 31.04
CA LYS A 20 3.64 -44.06 30.36
C LYS A 20 4.63 -44.70 31.34
N GLU A 21 4.93 -44.02 32.44
CA GLU A 21 5.77 -44.55 33.52
C GLU A 21 5.16 -45.79 34.17
N LYS A 22 3.85 -45.78 34.48
CA LYS A 22 3.15 -46.96 35.00
C LYS A 22 3.18 -48.14 34.04
N ILE A 23 3.02 -47.91 32.73
CA ILE A 23 3.10 -48.98 31.72
C ILE A 23 4.50 -49.58 31.63
N ILE A 24 5.55 -48.75 31.80
CA ILE A 24 6.93 -49.23 31.84
C ILE A 24 7.14 -50.08 33.09
N GLU A 25 6.71 -49.60 34.26
CA GLU A 25 6.83 -50.32 35.52
C GLU A 25 6.14 -51.68 35.49
N ASP A 26 4.95 -51.75 34.91
CA ASP A 26 4.16 -52.98 34.77
C ASP A 26 4.80 -53.98 33.79
N LYS A 27 5.20 -53.52 32.59
CA LYS A 27 5.84 -54.39 31.58
C LYS A 27 7.26 -54.84 31.93
N THR A 28 7.93 -54.10 32.82
CA THR A 28 9.30 -54.43 33.28
C THR A 28 9.30 -55.02 34.71
N PHE A 29 8.12 -55.27 35.28
CA PHE A 29 7.96 -55.83 36.62
C PHE A 29 8.58 -57.24 36.70
N GLY A 30 9.35 -57.51 37.76
CA GLY A 30 10.05 -58.78 37.97
C GLY A 30 11.36 -58.97 37.16
N LEU A 31 11.60 -58.19 36.11
CA LEU A 31 12.85 -58.27 35.33
C LEU A 31 13.96 -57.32 35.83
N LYS A 32 13.60 -56.26 36.57
CA LYS A 32 14.57 -55.26 37.08
C LYS A 32 15.60 -55.82 38.07
N ASN A 33 15.28 -56.89 38.80
CA ASN A 33 16.20 -57.53 39.75
C ASN A 33 17.14 -58.58 39.13
N LYS A 34 16.94 -58.95 37.85
CA LYS A 34 17.84 -59.87 37.14
C LYS A 34 18.86 -59.06 36.33
N LYS A 35 20.10 -58.97 36.82
CA LYS A 35 21.22 -58.24 36.19
C LYS A 35 21.77 -58.87 34.89
N GLY A 36 20.99 -59.72 34.22
CA GLY A 36 21.41 -60.37 32.98
C GLY A 36 21.41 -59.41 31.79
N ALA A 37 22.44 -59.47 30.95
CA ALA A 37 22.61 -58.57 29.81
C ALA A 37 21.44 -58.64 28.80
N LYS A 38 20.78 -59.81 28.67
CA LYS A 38 19.59 -59.98 27.81
C LYS A 38 18.36 -59.28 28.39
N GLN A 39 18.17 -59.37 29.71
CA GLN A 39 17.07 -58.73 30.43
C GLN A 39 17.22 -57.19 30.46
N GLN A 40 18.44 -56.67 30.65
CA GLN A 40 18.69 -55.23 30.57
C GLN A 40 18.44 -54.65 29.17
N LYS A 41 18.80 -55.39 28.11
CA LYS A 41 18.48 -55.00 26.73
C LYS A 41 16.97 -54.96 26.49
N PHE A 42 16.23 -55.93 27.01
CA PHE A 42 14.77 -55.95 26.93
C PHE A 42 14.11 -54.77 27.67
N ILE A 43 14.55 -54.47 28.90
CA ILE A 43 14.06 -53.32 29.69
C ILE A 43 14.30 -52.02 28.91
N THR A 44 15.49 -51.85 28.34
CA THR A 44 15.84 -50.68 27.54
C THR A 44 14.99 -50.57 26.27
N GLN A 45 14.66 -51.69 25.62
CA GLN A 45 13.82 -51.74 24.43
C GLN A 45 12.36 -51.38 24.75
N VAL A 46 11.80 -51.94 25.83
CA VAL A 46 10.42 -51.66 26.27
C VAL A 46 10.28 -50.20 26.71
N GLU A 47 11.26 -49.66 27.45
CA GLU A 47 11.28 -48.24 27.81
C GLU A 47 11.30 -47.34 26.58
N LYS A 48 12.15 -47.63 25.60
CA LYS A 48 12.20 -46.88 24.34
C LYS A 48 10.88 -46.97 23.59
N GLN A 49 10.23 -48.13 23.55
CA GLN A 49 8.97 -48.32 22.82
C GLN A 49 7.80 -47.52 23.46
N VAL A 50 7.71 -47.51 24.80
CA VAL A 50 6.62 -46.81 25.51
C VAL A 50 6.87 -45.30 25.60
N LYS A 51 8.12 -44.86 25.77
CA LYS A 51 8.48 -43.42 25.80
C LYS A 51 8.36 -42.77 24.42
N SER A 52 8.72 -43.47 23.34
CA SER A 52 8.69 -42.92 21.98
C SER A 52 7.32 -42.95 21.30
N GLY A 53 6.33 -43.67 21.85
CA GLY A 53 4.93 -43.59 21.40
C GLY A 53 4.72 -43.80 19.88
N GLY A 54 5.51 -44.67 19.24
CA GLY A 54 5.42 -44.92 17.80
C GLY A 54 6.00 -43.81 16.91
N GLN A 55 6.62 -42.77 17.48
CA GLN A 55 7.35 -41.76 16.72
C GLN A 55 8.82 -42.15 16.57
N HIS A 56 9.08 -43.20 15.80
CA HIS A 56 10.41 -43.39 15.23
C HIS A 56 10.36 -42.95 13.77
N ASN A 57 11.14 -41.92 13.43
CA ASN A 57 11.35 -41.31 12.11
C ASN A 57 10.32 -40.30 11.55
N LEU A 58 10.09 -39.19 12.27
CA LEU A 58 9.74 -37.91 11.59
C LEU A 58 10.97 -37.03 11.28
N LEU A 59 12.18 -37.47 11.63
CA LEU A 59 13.42 -36.70 11.43
C LEU A 59 14.04 -36.86 10.02
N ASN A 60 13.45 -37.68 9.14
CA ASN A 60 13.99 -37.94 7.79
C ASN A 60 13.10 -37.49 6.63
N ASN A 61 12.12 -36.60 6.87
CA ASN A 61 11.39 -35.96 5.78
C ASN A 61 11.92 -34.53 5.54
N PRO A 62 12.69 -34.27 4.45
CA PRO A 62 13.27 -32.95 4.18
C PRO A 62 12.22 -31.84 3.96
N ASN A 63 10.96 -32.20 3.68
CA ASN A 63 9.87 -31.23 3.52
C ASN A 63 9.40 -30.58 4.83
N ALA A 64 9.35 -31.32 5.94
CA ALA A 64 8.81 -30.80 7.21
C ALA A 64 9.71 -29.73 7.85
N LYS A 65 11.05 -29.88 7.75
CA LYS A 65 12.01 -28.86 8.21
C LYS A 65 11.97 -27.58 7.37
N LYS A 66 11.63 -27.71 6.07
CA LYS A 66 11.51 -26.58 5.14
C LYS A 66 10.27 -25.74 5.46
N GLU A 67 9.12 -26.39 5.69
CA GLU A 67 7.88 -25.71 6.06
C GLU A 67 7.97 -24.98 7.41
N GLU A 68 8.61 -25.56 8.43
CA GLU A 68 8.76 -24.89 9.73
C GLU A 68 9.67 -23.66 9.65
N LYS A 69 10.77 -23.75 8.89
CA LYS A 69 11.67 -22.62 8.64
C LYS A 69 10.98 -21.52 7.82
N GLU A 70 10.13 -21.90 6.87
CA GLU A 70 9.35 -20.97 6.06
C GLU A 70 8.25 -20.29 6.87
N LYS A 71 7.55 -21.02 7.76
CA LYS A 71 6.57 -20.44 8.70
C LYS A 71 7.21 -19.46 9.66
N LYS A 72 8.35 -19.81 10.26
CA LYS A 72 9.13 -18.89 11.12
C LYS A 72 9.62 -17.67 10.35
N LEU A 73 10.03 -17.83 9.09
CA LEU A 73 10.44 -16.71 8.24
C LEU A 73 9.24 -15.82 7.87
N LYS A 74 8.07 -16.38 7.61
CA LYS A 74 6.83 -15.64 7.34
C LYS A 74 6.39 -14.86 8.57
N GLU A 75 6.36 -15.49 9.74
CA GLU A 75 6.02 -14.85 11.01
C GLU A 75 7.01 -13.73 11.37
N GLN A 76 8.31 -13.96 11.15
CA GLN A 76 9.33 -12.94 11.38
C GLN A 76 9.24 -11.78 10.36
N LYS A 77 8.85 -12.06 9.11
CA LYS A 77 8.55 -11.02 8.11
C LYS A 77 7.28 -10.25 8.44
N GLU A 78 6.24 -10.90 8.95
CA GLU A 78 5.01 -10.24 9.41
C GLU A 78 5.29 -9.34 10.62
N LEU A 79 6.08 -9.80 11.60
CA LEU A 79 6.54 -8.95 12.70
C LEU A 79 7.38 -7.76 12.18
N ALA A 80 8.31 -8.00 11.26
CA ALA A 80 9.13 -6.93 10.69
C ALA A 80 8.30 -5.92 9.87
N GLN A 81 7.21 -6.35 9.23
CA GLN A 81 6.28 -5.47 8.53
C GLN A 81 5.47 -4.60 9.49
N LEU A 82 5.11 -5.15 10.65
CA LEU A 82 4.40 -4.41 11.71
C LEU A 82 5.29 -3.34 12.36
N PHE A 83 6.58 -3.63 12.54
CA PHE A 83 7.55 -2.71 13.14
C PHE A 83 8.39 -1.92 12.12
N LYS A 84 7.89 -1.70 10.90
CA LYS A 84 8.60 -0.86 9.93
C LYS A 84 8.81 0.54 10.51
N PRO A 85 10.06 0.99 10.73
CA PRO A 85 10.30 2.31 11.27
C PRO A 85 9.80 3.37 10.27
N VAL A 86 9.07 4.35 10.80
CA VAL A 86 8.52 5.47 10.02
C VAL A 86 9.68 6.22 9.34
N PRO A 87 9.68 6.38 8.01
CA PRO A 87 10.72 7.13 7.34
C PRO A 87 10.71 8.58 7.84
N THR A 88 11.89 9.08 8.20
CA THR A 88 12.05 10.47 8.62
C THR A 88 11.82 11.39 7.42
N GLN A 89 10.80 12.24 7.50
CA GLN A 89 10.48 13.21 6.45
C GLN A 89 11.58 14.27 6.37
N LYS A 90 12.45 14.17 5.35
CA LYS A 90 13.43 15.21 5.02
C LYS A 90 12.69 16.35 4.32
N ILE A 91 12.75 17.54 4.91
CA ILE A 91 12.15 18.76 4.36
C ILE A 91 13.24 19.50 3.59
N GLU A 92 12.96 19.90 2.35
CA GLU A 92 13.86 20.75 1.56
C GLU A 92 13.97 22.14 2.20
N LYS A 93 15.15 22.76 2.13
CA LYS A 93 15.47 24.03 2.79
C LYS A 93 14.66 25.17 2.15
N GLY A 94 13.46 25.44 2.66
CA GLY A 94 12.57 26.49 2.16
C GLY A 94 11.07 26.15 2.21
N ALA A 95 10.70 24.89 2.47
CA ALA A 95 9.29 24.50 2.62
C ALA A 95 8.81 24.66 4.07
N ASP A 96 7.68 25.33 4.26
CA ASP A 96 7.05 25.49 5.57
C ASP A 96 6.62 24.13 6.14
N PRO A 97 7.12 23.71 7.31
CA PRO A 97 6.86 22.37 7.84
C PRO A 97 5.37 22.04 8.06
N LYS A 98 4.55 23.06 8.34
CA LYS A 98 3.09 22.93 8.50
C LYS A 98 2.33 22.74 7.18
N SER A 99 2.96 22.95 6.02
CA SER A 99 2.34 22.68 4.72
C SER A 99 2.42 21.21 4.30
N ILE A 100 3.07 20.36 5.12
CA ILE A 100 3.33 18.95 4.82
C ILE A 100 2.59 18.10 5.86
N LEU A 101 1.89 17.05 5.40
CA LEU A 101 1.23 16.10 6.29
C LEU A 101 2.25 15.33 7.14
N CYS A 102 2.00 15.24 8.44
CA CYS A 102 2.81 14.48 9.37
C CYS A 102 2.76 12.97 9.06
N ALA A 103 3.91 12.35 8.78
CA ALA A 103 3.99 10.89 8.56
C ALA A 103 3.51 10.07 9.77
N PHE A 104 3.81 10.54 10.99
CA PHE A 104 3.36 9.88 12.23
C PHE A 104 1.86 10.03 12.44
N PHE A 105 1.26 11.15 12.00
CA PHE A 105 -0.18 11.36 12.12
C PHE A 105 -0.93 10.47 11.14
N LYS A 106 -0.44 10.36 9.90
CA LYS A 106 -0.95 9.43 8.90
C LYS A 106 -1.00 7.99 9.40
N GLN A 107 -0.04 7.61 10.24
CA GLN A 107 0.07 6.27 10.83
C GLN A 107 -0.60 6.15 12.21
N GLY A 108 -1.22 7.23 12.73
CA GLY A 108 -1.87 7.24 14.04
C GLY A 108 -0.92 7.17 15.24
N THR A 109 0.38 7.34 15.04
CA THR A 109 1.43 7.24 16.08
C THR A 109 1.98 8.60 16.52
N CYS A 110 1.40 9.71 16.03
CA CYS A 110 1.85 11.05 16.40
C CYS A 110 1.40 11.43 17.82
N THR A 111 2.34 11.57 18.74
CA THR A 111 2.09 12.04 20.12
C THR A 111 2.09 13.56 20.26
N LYS A 112 2.41 14.31 19.19
CA LYS A 112 2.63 15.76 19.25
C LYS A 112 1.36 16.59 19.12
N GLY A 113 0.24 15.98 18.72
CA GLY A 113 -1.04 16.67 18.53
C GLY A 113 -0.90 17.94 17.67
N ASP A 114 -1.58 19.02 18.07
CA ASP A 114 -1.57 20.29 17.34
C ASP A 114 -0.23 21.04 17.37
N LYS A 115 0.67 20.65 18.27
CA LYS A 115 2.03 21.21 18.37
C LYS A 115 3.01 20.48 17.44
N CYS A 116 2.53 19.58 16.60
CA CYS A 116 3.37 18.89 15.64
C CYS A 116 4.02 19.89 14.66
N LYS A 117 5.29 19.64 14.31
CA LYS A 117 6.02 20.41 13.29
C LYS A 117 5.35 20.27 11.91
N PHE A 118 4.64 19.18 11.69
CA PHE A 118 3.96 18.84 10.45
C PHE A 118 2.44 18.91 10.65
N SER A 119 1.68 19.17 9.59
CA SER A 119 0.23 19.31 9.71
C SER A 119 -0.47 17.97 9.88
N HIS A 120 -1.55 17.99 10.66
CA HIS A 120 -2.48 16.89 10.89
C HIS A 120 -3.74 17.02 10.04
N ASP A 121 -3.77 17.94 9.06
CA ASP A 121 -4.89 18.07 8.15
C ASP A 121 -4.74 17.12 6.94
N LEU A 122 -5.55 16.06 6.94
CA LEU A 122 -5.63 15.08 5.84
C LEU A 122 -5.98 15.72 4.48
N ALA A 123 -6.55 16.93 4.46
CA ALA A 123 -6.82 17.65 3.23
C ALA A 123 -5.53 18.03 2.48
N ILE A 124 -4.41 18.19 3.19
CA ILE A 124 -3.11 18.60 2.60
C ILE A 124 -2.48 17.47 1.77
N GLU A 125 -2.71 16.21 2.14
CA GLU A 125 -2.20 15.06 1.36
C GLU A 125 -3.07 14.74 0.15
N ARG A 126 -4.32 15.23 0.10
CA ARG A 126 -5.17 15.17 -1.10
C ARG A 126 -4.70 16.14 -2.19
N LYS A 127 -3.40 16.17 -2.51
CA LYS A 127 -2.92 16.59 -3.82
C LYS A 127 -3.54 15.63 -4.84
N ALA A 128 -4.79 15.95 -5.17
CA ALA A 128 -5.69 15.12 -5.93
C ALA A 128 -5.00 14.72 -7.22
N GLU A 129 -5.20 13.47 -7.59
CA GLU A 129 -4.86 12.96 -8.91
C GLU A 129 -5.26 14.01 -9.94
N LYS A 130 -4.24 14.56 -10.63
CA LYS A 130 -4.43 15.75 -11.45
C LYS A 130 -5.33 15.34 -12.61
N ARG A 131 -6.57 15.81 -12.61
CA ARG A 131 -7.44 15.71 -13.77
C ARG A 131 -6.67 16.23 -14.99
N SER A 132 -6.70 15.48 -16.09
CA SER A 132 -5.91 15.80 -17.28
C SER A 132 -6.29 17.19 -17.80
N ILE A 133 -5.33 18.11 -17.78
CA ILE A 133 -5.53 19.52 -18.16
C ILE A 133 -5.84 19.66 -19.67
N HIS A 134 -5.55 18.61 -20.44
CA HIS A 134 -5.65 18.59 -21.90
C HIS A 134 -6.95 17.98 -22.42
N VAL A 135 -7.80 17.40 -21.55
CA VAL A 135 -9.04 16.72 -21.97
C VAL A 135 -10.24 17.39 -21.28
N ASP A 136 -11.16 17.95 -22.07
CA ASP A 136 -12.43 18.43 -21.55
C ASP A 136 -13.32 17.22 -21.24
N MET A 137 -13.96 17.19 -20.07
CA MET A 137 -14.82 16.06 -19.67
C MET A 137 -16.03 15.92 -20.61
N ARG A 138 -16.41 17.01 -21.28
CA ARG A 138 -17.49 17.02 -22.27
C ARG A 138 -17.09 16.41 -23.61
N ASP A 139 -15.80 16.21 -23.86
CA ASP A 139 -15.33 15.52 -25.07
C ASP A 139 -15.27 14.00 -24.89
N ALA A 140 -15.42 13.47 -23.67
CA ALA A 140 -15.41 12.03 -23.43
C ALA A 140 -16.55 11.30 -24.16
N GLU A 141 -17.55 12.05 -24.65
CA GLU A 141 -18.69 11.56 -25.42
C GLU A 141 -18.58 11.84 -26.93
N ASN A 142 -17.50 12.48 -27.40
CA ASN A 142 -17.33 12.74 -28.83
C ASN A 142 -16.84 11.48 -29.55
N ASP A 143 -17.85 10.73 -29.99
CA ASP A 143 -17.85 9.73 -31.05
C ASP A 143 -16.83 10.03 -32.15
N THR A 144 -15.94 9.07 -32.40
CA THR A 144 -15.18 9.00 -33.65
C THR A 144 -16.18 8.92 -34.80
N ILE A 145 -16.02 9.76 -35.83
CA ILE A 145 -16.95 9.87 -36.99
C ILE A 145 -17.21 8.52 -37.69
N GLU A 146 -16.31 7.56 -37.50
CA GLU A 146 -16.38 6.21 -38.04
C GLU A 146 -17.42 5.31 -37.35
N ASN A 147 -17.95 5.72 -36.19
CA ASN A 147 -18.94 4.97 -35.42
C ASN A 147 -20.36 5.61 -35.43
N TRP A 148 -20.60 6.54 -36.36
CA TRP A 148 -21.91 7.17 -36.52
C TRP A 148 -22.90 6.23 -37.19
N THR A 149 -23.96 5.86 -36.46
CA THR A 149 -25.10 5.12 -36.99
C THR A 149 -26.07 6.06 -37.73
N GLU A 150 -26.85 5.52 -38.67
CA GLU A 150 -27.84 6.27 -39.47
C GLU A 150 -28.88 7.00 -38.60
N GLU A 151 -29.17 6.47 -37.41
CA GLU A 151 -30.02 7.09 -36.39
C GLU A 151 -29.39 8.34 -35.75
N LYS A 152 -28.09 8.31 -35.40
CA LYS A 152 -27.37 9.49 -34.89
C LYS A 152 -27.27 10.58 -35.95
N LEU A 153 -27.12 10.20 -37.22
CA LEU A 153 -27.12 11.15 -38.33
C LEU A 153 -28.49 11.85 -38.46
N ALA A 154 -29.58 11.09 -38.38
CA ALA A 154 -30.94 11.64 -38.40
C ALA A 154 -31.22 12.56 -37.19
N GLU A 155 -30.74 12.19 -35.99
CA GLU A 155 -30.88 13.01 -34.78
C GLU A 155 -30.11 14.34 -34.87
N VAL A 156 -28.90 14.33 -35.42
CA VAL A 156 -28.10 15.55 -35.61
C VAL A 156 -28.71 16.46 -36.67
N VAL A 157 -29.26 15.91 -37.76
CA VAL A 157 -30.02 16.67 -38.76
C VAL A 157 -31.28 17.28 -38.14
N ALA A 158 -32.01 16.54 -37.31
CA ALA A 158 -33.16 17.05 -36.58
C ALA A 158 -32.76 18.16 -35.58
N LYS A 159 -31.67 18.00 -34.82
CA LYS A 159 -31.13 19.02 -33.91
C LYS A 159 -30.64 20.28 -34.64
N LYS A 160 -30.09 20.16 -35.85
CA LYS A 160 -29.69 21.29 -36.70
C LYS A 160 -30.89 22.15 -37.15
N HIS A 161 -32.07 21.54 -37.29
CA HIS A 161 -33.31 22.22 -37.68
C HIS A 161 -34.26 22.54 -36.51
N GLY A 162 -34.00 21.99 -35.31
CA GLY A 162 -34.75 22.24 -34.08
C GLY A 162 -34.31 23.54 -33.36
N LYS A 163 -35.29 24.27 -32.81
CA LYS A 163 -35.10 25.59 -32.15
C LYS A 163 -34.36 25.55 -30.79
N GLU A 164 -33.75 24.44 -30.38
CA GLU A 164 -33.07 24.34 -29.09
C GLU A 164 -31.57 24.61 -29.24
N LYS A 165 -31.18 25.86 -28.97
CA LYS A 165 -29.82 26.38 -29.14
C LYS A 165 -28.87 25.87 -28.05
N THR A 166 -28.50 24.59 -28.07
CA THR A 166 -27.24 24.18 -27.44
C THR A 166 -26.11 24.60 -28.37
N MET A 167 -25.62 25.82 -28.17
CA MET A 167 -24.50 26.37 -28.94
C MET A 167 -23.30 25.41 -28.81
N PRO A 168 -22.64 25.04 -29.92
CA PRO A 168 -21.51 24.13 -29.87
C PRO A 168 -20.39 24.71 -28.99
N THR A 169 -19.63 23.84 -28.32
CA THR A 169 -18.48 24.27 -27.52
C THR A 169 -17.49 25.00 -28.41
N THR A 170 -17.13 26.21 -28.04
CA THR A 170 -16.18 27.02 -28.81
C THR A 170 -14.76 26.48 -28.59
N THR A 171 -13.90 26.57 -29.60
CA THR A 171 -12.46 26.25 -29.50
C THR A 171 -11.71 27.23 -28.58
N ILE A 172 -12.36 28.34 -28.21
CA ILE A 172 -11.83 29.36 -27.32
C ILE A 172 -11.81 28.83 -25.88
N ILE A 173 -10.67 28.97 -25.22
CA ILE A 173 -10.45 28.50 -23.85
C ILE A 173 -11.19 29.42 -22.87
N CYS A 174 -11.81 28.84 -21.84
CA CYS A 174 -12.46 29.59 -20.78
C CYS A 174 -11.44 30.43 -19.97
N LYS A 175 -11.72 31.71 -19.77
CA LYS A 175 -10.88 32.60 -18.95
C LYS A 175 -10.72 32.09 -17.51
N TYR A 176 -11.81 31.63 -16.89
CA TYR A 176 -11.78 31.10 -15.52
C TYR A 176 -10.96 29.80 -15.42
N PHE A 177 -10.95 28.99 -16.48
CA PHE A 177 -10.11 27.81 -16.57
C PHE A 177 -8.63 28.19 -16.65
N LEU A 178 -8.27 29.17 -17.50
CA LEU A 178 -6.90 29.67 -17.56
C LEU A 178 -6.43 30.22 -16.20
N ASP A 179 -7.26 31.00 -15.51
CA ASP A 179 -6.95 31.52 -14.18
C ASP A 179 -6.77 30.39 -13.14
N ALA A 180 -7.62 29.37 -13.17
CA ALA A 180 -7.55 28.24 -12.26
C ALA A 180 -6.32 27.37 -12.50
N VAL A 181 -5.97 27.14 -13.77
CA VAL A 181 -4.78 26.41 -14.19
C VAL A 181 -3.51 27.20 -13.84
N GLU A 182 -3.49 28.52 -14.09
CA GLU A 182 -2.39 29.40 -13.68
C GLU A 182 -2.23 29.44 -12.16
N LYS A 183 -3.33 29.44 -11.39
CA LYS A 183 -3.30 29.39 -9.92
C LYS A 183 -3.07 27.98 -9.35
N SER A 184 -2.99 26.95 -10.19
CA SER A 184 -2.88 25.54 -9.78
C SER A 184 -4.04 25.09 -8.88
N LEU A 185 -5.20 25.73 -9.02
CA LEU A 185 -6.45 25.40 -8.33
C LEU A 185 -7.34 24.48 -9.18
N TYR A 186 -6.99 24.26 -10.44
CA TYR A 186 -7.67 23.30 -11.31
C TYR A 186 -7.44 21.86 -10.80
N GLY A 187 -8.52 21.13 -10.54
CA GLY A 187 -8.47 19.78 -9.97
C GLY A 187 -9.85 19.18 -9.73
N TRP A 188 -9.90 18.18 -8.83
CA TRP A 188 -11.08 17.35 -8.55
C TRP A 188 -12.35 18.12 -8.14
N PHE A 189 -12.20 19.29 -7.53
CA PHE A 189 -13.32 20.12 -7.07
C PHE A 189 -13.40 21.47 -7.78
N TRP A 190 -12.69 21.64 -8.90
CA TRP A 190 -12.78 22.88 -9.65
C TRP A 190 -13.98 22.86 -10.60
N GLU A 191 -14.96 23.71 -10.31
CA GLU A 191 -16.09 23.98 -11.18
C GLU A 191 -15.93 25.34 -11.84
N CYS A 192 -16.27 25.41 -13.12
CA CYS A 192 -16.29 26.69 -13.81
C CYS A 192 -17.42 27.56 -13.23
N PRO A 193 -17.20 28.85 -12.95
CA PRO A 193 -18.26 29.78 -12.55
C PRO A 193 -19.41 29.90 -13.56
N ASN A 194 -19.16 29.58 -14.84
CA ASN A 194 -20.18 29.50 -15.88
C ASN A 194 -20.94 28.15 -15.89
N GLY A 195 -20.63 27.25 -14.96
CA GLY A 195 -21.19 25.90 -14.84
C GLY A 195 -20.74 24.92 -15.93
N GLU A 196 -21.42 23.77 -15.98
CA GLU A 196 -21.19 22.70 -16.95
C GLU A 196 -21.54 23.13 -18.39
N LYS A 197 -22.43 24.12 -18.54
CA LYS A 197 -22.88 24.70 -19.82
C LYS A 197 -21.97 25.83 -20.33
N CYS A 198 -20.74 25.93 -19.84
CA CYS A 198 -19.81 26.96 -20.30
C CYS A 198 -19.59 26.87 -21.81
N ILE A 199 -19.83 27.96 -22.56
CA ILE A 199 -19.62 27.98 -24.01
C ILE A 199 -18.13 27.84 -24.42
N TYR A 200 -17.23 28.04 -23.47
CA TYR A 200 -15.79 27.99 -23.66
C TYR A 200 -15.20 26.65 -23.21
N ARG A 201 -14.07 26.28 -23.80
CA ARG A 201 -13.40 25.00 -23.57
C ARG A 201 -12.64 25.00 -22.24
N HIS A 202 -12.75 23.90 -21.48
CA HIS A 202 -12.05 23.67 -20.21
C HIS A 202 -10.87 22.70 -20.41
N ALA A 203 -10.09 22.95 -21.45
CA ALA A 203 -8.88 22.20 -21.77
C ALA A 203 -7.84 23.13 -22.39
N LEU A 204 -6.57 22.91 -22.08
CA LEU A 204 -5.49 23.62 -22.74
C LEU A 204 -5.29 23.10 -24.18
N PRO A 205 -5.06 23.99 -25.16
CA PRO A 205 -4.69 23.59 -26.51
C PRO A 205 -3.42 22.74 -26.51
N PRO A 206 -3.30 21.79 -27.46
CA PRO A 206 -2.10 20.99 -27.60
C PRO A 206 -0.89 21.92 -27.83
N GLY A 207 0.15 21.77 -27.01
CA GLY A 207 1.38 22.58 -27.06
C GLY A 207 1.36 23.87 -26.23
N TYR A 208 0.25 24.24 -25.57
CA TYR A 208 0.24 25.40 -24.66
C TYR A 208 0.93 25.06 -23.32
N VAL A 209 2.09 25.67 -23.08
CA VAL A 209 2.83 25.53 -21.82
C VAL A 209 2.54 26.74 -20.90
N LEU A 210 2.14 26.48 -19.65
CA LEU A 210 1.88 27.51 -18.65
C LEU A 210 3.11 28.37 -18.40
N LYS A 211 2.91 29.66 -18.13
CA LYS A 211 3.99 30.61 -17.77
C LYS A 211 4.82 30.12 -16.57
N LYS A 212 4.15 29.54 -15.56
CA LYS A 212 4.82 28.97 -14.38
C LYS A 212 5.75 27.81 -14.73
N ASP A 213 5.35 26.96 -15.66
CA ASP A 213 6.14 25.80 -16.06
C ASP A 213 7.28 26.20 -17.01
N LYS A 214 7.06 27.16 -17.91
CA LYS A 214 8.15 27.77 -18.69
C LYS A 214 9.25 28.33 -17.80
N LYS A 215 8.88 29.14 -16.79
CA LYS A 215 9.84 29.70 -15.83
C LYS A 215 10.58 28.63 -15.01
N LYS A 216 9.92 27.53 -14.66
CA LYS A 216 10.57 26.40 -13.99
C LYS A 216 11.55 25.66 -14.91
N MET A 217 11.17 25.44 -16.17
CA MET A 217 12.04 24.80 -17.16
C MET A 217 13.27 25.66 -17.46
N GLU A 218 13.11 27.00 -17.53
CA GLU A 218 14.23 27.94 -17.65
C GLU A 218 15.14 27.91 -16.41
N ALA A 219 14.57 27.96 -15.19
CA ALA A 219 15.36 27.88 -13.96
C ALA A 219 16.14 26.56 -13.82
N GLN A 220 15.53 25.43 -14.21
CA GLN A 220 16.20 24.12 -14.24
C GLN A 220 17.31 24.04 -15.30
N LYS A 221 17.16 24.78 -16.41
CA LYS A 221 18.19 24.86 -17.46
C LYS A 221 19.36 25.77 -17.05
N GLU A 222 19.09 26.80 -16.25
CA GLU A 222 20.09 27.70 -15.68
C GLU A 222 20.84 27.10 -14.48
N GLU A 223 20.27 26.10 -13.81
CA GLU A 223 21.03 25.17 -12.96
C GLU A 223 21.96 24.33 -13.83
N ILE A 224 23.11 24.93 -14.17
CA ILE A 224 24.23 24.31 -14.86
C ILE A 224 24.49 22.93 -14.23
N SER A 225 24.39 21.88 -15.05
CA SER A 225 24.63 20.52 -14.57
C SER A 225 26.01 20.43 -13.93
N LEU A 226 26.15 19.62 -12.87
CA LEU A 226 27.42 19.42 -12.17
C LEU A 226 28.57 19.05 -13.14
N VAL A 227 28.24 18.38 -14.25
CA VAL A 227 29.19 18.01 -15.32
C VAL A 227 29.69 19.25 -16.06
N ASP A 228 28.79 20.15 -16.44
CA ASP A 228 29.12 21.40 -17.15
C ASP A 228 29.90 22.39 -16.25
N LEU A 229 29.67 22.32 -14.93
CA LEU A 229 30.51 23.00 -13.93
C LEU A 229 31.93 22.40 -13.87
N ILE A 230 32.06 21.07 -13.82
CA ILE A 230 33.35 20.37 -13.77
C ILE A 230 34.14 20.59 -15.07
N GLU A 231 33.48 20.62 -16.22
CA GLU A 231 34.10 20.79 -17.54
C GLU A 231 34.63 22.22 -17.72
N ARG A 232 33.90 23.22 -17.21
CA ARG A 232 34.38 24.61 -17.13
C ARG A 232 35.60 24.76 -16.22
N GLU A 233 35.62 24.10 -15.06
CA GLU A 233 36.76 24.10 -14.14
C GLU A 233 37.99 23.39 -14.74
N ARG A 234 37.78 22.32 -15.52
CA ARG A 234 38.85 21.60 -16.25
C ARG A 234 39.40 22.35 -17.44
N SER A 235 38.60 23.22 -18.06
CA SER A 235 39.01 24.05 -19.19
C SER A 235 39.80 25.31 -18.78
N ARG A 236 39.92 25.56 -17.48
CA ARG A 236 40.59 26.71 -16.88
C ARG A 236 41.97 26.35 -16.38
#